data_AF-A0A6J4F3G1-F1
#
_entry.id   AF-A0A6J4F3G1-F1
#
_cell.length_a   1.000
_cell.length_b   1.000
_cell.length_c   1.000
_cell.angle_alpha   90.00
_cell.angle_beta   90.00
_cell.angle_gamma   90.00
#
_symmetry.space_group_name_H-M   'P 1'
#
loop_
_entity.id
_entity.type
_entity.pdbx_description
1 polymer ?
#
loop_
_entity_poly.entity_id
_entity_poly.type
_entity_poly.pdbx_seq_one_letter_code
_entity_poly.pdbx_strand_id
1 'polypeptide(L)'
;MIVDIDFGPVTVLVVDGNAYGRAFLRSALQSFGVRRVVEAADGDAAVAALEAERIDVVLVDAEVAPAGGTELTRSLRRGRVAGRAAVPVVMLSEAAEPAAVAAARAAGITELLVKPASAESLYRRLRDALVNPRPFVAAESYVGPCRRTVALVPPDQGERRTSPPLPAPPPLVAVPPGVAHSMVRRAQAEAQLADRQDGSDRILYRHFKAGESIFAEGAPGDEAYVIQRGRVAIEKEVGGQPVRLGEVAAAGVFGEMALIDGEPRMAAARAIEDTTCLAISKAALKAQLNRTPDLVILVVETLLHDIRKMGRELVEARSRIRVRREGGD
;
A
#
# COMPACT_ATOMS: atom_id res chain seq x y z
N MET A 1 16.06 -5.06 -1.56
CA MET A 1 16.65 -3.72 -1.38
C MET A 1 15.56 -2.65 -1.37
N ILE A 2 15.18 -2.21 -0.16
CA ILE A 2 14.68 -0.84 0.01
C ILE A 2 15.86 0.04 -0.41
N VAL A 3 15.68 0.83 -1.47
CA VAL A 3 16.72 1.78 -1.88
C VAL A 3 16.78 2.83 -0.78
N ASP A 4 17.90 2.92 -0.10
CA ASP A 4 18.10 3.89 0.96
C ASP A 4 18.06 5.29 0.35
N ILE A 5 16.99 6.02 0.64
CA ILE A 5 16.89 7.42 0.31
C ILE A 5 17.60 8.15 1.43
N ASP A 6 18.62 8.93 1.08
CA ASP A 6 19.25 9.81 2.04
C ASP A 6 18.26 10.93 2.40
N PHE A 7 17.60 10.77 3.54
CA PHE A 7 16.76 11.82 4.15
C PHE A 7 17.58 12.84 4.93
N GLY A 8 18.90 12.66 5.03
CA GLY A 8 19.82 13.57 5.71
C GLY A 8 19.71 15.05 5.35
N PRO A 9 19.54 15.45 4.07
CA PRO A 9 19.39 16.85 3.69
C PRO A 9 17.96 17.39 3.87
N VAL A 10 16.98 16.55 4.18
CA VAL A 10 15.57 16.93 4.27
C VAL A 10 15.27 17.58 5.63
N THR A 11 14.60 18.73 5.59
CA THR A 11 14.08 19.40 6.78
C THR A 11 12.59 19.11 6.93
N VAL A 12 12.21 18.42 8.00
CA VAL A 12 10.84 17.98 8.27
C VAL A 12 10.23 18.82 9.38
N LEU A 13 9.06 19.40 9.14
CA LEU A 13 8.24 20.04 10.19
C LEU A 13 7.22 19.03 10.72
N VAL A 14 7.20 18.81 12.03
CA VAL A 14 6.20 18.00 12.73
C VAL A 14 5.25 18.93 13.49
N VAL A 15 3.96 18.85 13.19
CA VAL A 15 2.90 19.63 13.82
C VAL A 15 1.93 18.68 14.51
N ASP A 16 1.97 18.64 15.84
CA ASP A 16 1.09 17.78 16.66
C ASP A 16 0.90 18.48 18.01
N GLY A 17 -0.33 18.60 18.49
CA GLY A 17 -0.63 19.20 19.80
C GLY A 17 -0.07 18.39 20.97
N ASN A 18 0.07 17.08 20.79
CA ASN A 18 0.54 16.17 21.79
C ASN A 18 2.08 16.06 21.78
N ALA A 19 2.72 16.41 22.89
CA ALA A 19 4.17 16.31 23.06
C ALA A 19 4.71 14.88 22.87
N TYR A 20 3.93 13.85 23.24
CA TYR A 20 4.30 12.45 23.00
C TYR A 20 4.25 12.09 21.52
N GLY A 21 3.25 12.59 20.79
CA GLY A 21 3.14 12.43 19.34
C GLY A 21 4.34 13.04 18.62
N ARG A 22 4.72 14.26 18.99
CA ARG A 22 5.93 14.93 18.49
C ARG A 22 7.21 14.13 18.78
N ALA A 23 7.38 13.66 20.02
CA ALA A 23 8.55 12.86 20.41
C ALA A 23 8.65 11.53 19.64
N PHE A 24 7.52 10.84 19.44
CA PHE A 24 7.47 9.62 18.65
C PHE A 24 7.85 9.87 17.18
N LEU A 25 7.23 10.86 16.54
CA LEU A 25 7.51 11.20 15.13
C LEU A 25 8.96 11.62 14.95
N ARG A 26 9.52 12.42 15.87
CA ARG A 26 10.92 12.81 15.86
C ARG A 26 11.85 11.59 15.91
N SER A 27 11.60 10.67 16.83
CA SER A 27 12.40 9.44 16.97
C SER A 27 12.34 8.58 15.70
N ALA A 28 11.14 8.40 15.12
CA ALA A 28 10.97 7.68 13.86
C ALA A 28 11.73 8.36 12.70
N LEU A 29 11.59 9.68 12.55
CA LEU A 29 12.28 10.44 11.49
C LEU A 29 13.81 10.37 11.63
N GLN A 30 14.32 10.47 12.85
CA GLN A 30 15.75 10.29 13.13
C GLN A 30 16.23 8.88 12.75
N SER A 31 15.42 7.84 13.02
CA SER A 31 15.73 6.46 12.60
C SER A 31 15.78 6.29 11.08
N PHE A 32 15.10 7.15 10.32
CA PHE A 32 15.14 7.18 8.85
C PHE A 32 16.31 8.00 8.29
N GLY A 33 17.14 8.60 9.14
CA GLY A 33 18.28 9.43 8.74
C GLY A 33 17.97 10.93 8.59
N VAL A 34 16.77 11.40 8.95
CA VAL A 34 16.45 12.84 8.95
C VAL A 34 17.29 13.55 10.00
N ARG A 35 18.13 14.50 9.56
CA ARG A 35 19.02 15.26 10.47
C ARG A 35 18.34 16.48 11.10
N ARG A 36 17.34 17.06 10.41
CA ARG A 36 16.65 18.28 10.86
C ARG A 36 15.14 18.05 10.99
N VAL A 37 14.69 17.95 12.24
CA VAL A 37 13.27 17.91 12.59
C VAL A 37 12.92 19.19 13.34
N VAL A 38 11.99 19.97 12.78
CA VAL A 38 11.41 21.17 13.39
C VAL A 38 10.06 20.78 13.98
N GLU A 39 9.69 21.33 15.13
CA GLU A 39 8.47 20.95 15.83
C GLU A 39 7.58 22.16 16.11
N ALA A 40 6.28 21.96 15.95
CA ALA A 40 5.24 22.94 16.27
C ALA A 40 4.12 22.27 17.08
N ALA A 41 3.64 22.94 18.12
CA ALA A 41 2.55 22.44 18.95
C ALA A 41 1.16 22.78 18.37
N ASP A 42 1.09 23.78 17.49
CA ASP A 42 -0.16 24.28 16.93
C ASP A 42 0.07 24.87 15.52
N GLY A 43 -1.02 25.29 14.89
CA GLY A 43 -0.99 25.88 13.55
C GLY A 43 -0.20 27.19 13.46
N ASP A 44 -0.23 28.03 14.50
CA ASP A 44 0.46 29.32 14.50
C ASP A 44 1.98 29.13 14.62
N ALA A 45 2.42 28.23 15.50
CA ALA A 45 3.81 27.81 15.61
C ALA A 45 4.30 27.14 14.30
N ALA A 46 3.44 26.40 13.60
CA ALA A 46 3.76 25.80 12.31
C ALA A 46 3.97 26.87 11.22
N VAL A 47 3.13 27.90 11.18
CA VAL A 47 3.29 29.05 10.28
C VAL A 47 4.58 29.80 10.56
N ALA A 48 4.87 30.10 11.83
CA ALA A 48 6.11 30.76 12.23
C ALA A 48 7.36 29.94 11.80
N ALA A 49 7.32 28.62 11.94
CA ALA A 49 8.41 27.75 11.49
C ALA A 49 8.58 27.75 9.96
N LEU A 50 7.49 27.76 9.20
CA LEU A 50 7.49 27.83 7.73
C LEU A 50 8.01 29.16 7.18
N GLU A 51 7.83 30.24 7.94
CA GLU A 51 8.37 31.58 7.65
C GLU A 51 9.87 31.68 8.01
N ALA A 52 10.27 31.07 9.14
CA ALA A 52 11.63 31.19 9.67
C ALA A 52 12.69 30.38 8.91
N GLU A 53 12.36 29.14 8.48
CA GLU A 53 13.33 28.28 7.81
C GLU A 53 12.74 27.49 6.63
N ARG A 54 13.61 26.85 5.85
CA ARG A 54 13.19 26.06 4.69
C ARG A 54 12.69 24.69 5.15
N ILE A 55 11.38 24.48 5.08
CA ILE A 55 10.75 23.18 5.29
C ILE A 55 10.53 22.47 3.95
N ASP A 56 10.97 21.21 3.86
CA ASP A 56 10.82 20.36 2.68
C ASP A 56 9.53 19.55 2.70
N VAL A 57 9.03 19.20 3.89
CA VAL A 57 7.79 18.44 4.08
C VAL A 57 7.22 18.70 5.47
N VAL A 58 5.89 18.75 5.55
CA VAL A 58 5.14 18.89 6.80
C VAL A 58 4.46 17.56 7.14
N LEU A 59 4.71 17.05 8.33
CA LEU A 59 3.88 16.04 8.98
C LEU A 59 2.91 16.77 9.92
N VAL A 60 1.62 16.65 9.67
CA VAL A 60 0.59 17.36 10.46
C VAL A 60 -0.40 16.37 11.04
N ASP A 61 -0.68 16.49 12.33
CA ASP A 61 -1.81 15.79 12.95
C ASP A 61 -3.15 16.44 12.53
N ALA A 62 -4.19 15.63 12.37
CA ALA A 62 -5.50 16.11 11.92
C ALA A 62 -6.14 17.11 12.91
N GLU A 63 -5.94 16.93 14.21
CA GLU A 63 -6.65 17.63 15.31
C GLU A 63 -5.85 18.80 15.90
N VAL A 64 -4.90 19.35 15.13
CA VAL A 64 -4.06 20.48 15.57
C VAL A 64 -4.88 21.74 15.83
N ALA A 65 -4.76 22.35 17.00
CA ALA A 65 -5.41 23.62 17.32
C ALA A 65 -4.85 24.81 16.50
N PRO A 66 -5.63 25.88 16.29
CA PRO A 66 -7.04 26.03 16.65
C PRO A 66 -8.04 25.46 15.61
N ALA A 67 -7.61 25.21 14.36
CA ALA A 67 -8.52 24.96 13.24
C ALA A 67 -8.35 23.58 12.53
N GLY A 68 -7.42 22.75 13.00
CA GLY A 68 -7.12 21.43 12.44
C GLY A 68 -6.09 21.45 11.31
N GLY A 69 -5.51 20.28 11.04
CA GLY A 69 -4.49 20.10 9.99
C GLY A 69 -5.01 20.41 8.57
N THR A 70 -6.31 20.23 8.33
CA THR A 70 -6.93 20.54 7.03
C THR A 70 -7.02 22.05 6.77
N GLU A 71 -7.32 22.87 7.78
CA GLU A 71 -7.35 24.34 7.62
C GLU A 71 -5.94 24.91 7.53
N LEU A 72 -4.99 24.40 8.32
CA LEU A 72 -3.57 24.74 8.17
C LEU A 72 -3.10 24.47 6.73
N THR A 73 -3.42 23.31 6.18
CA THR A 73 -3.09 22.97 4.79
C THR A 73 -3.76 23.94 3.81
N ARG A 74 -5.07 24.20 3.97
CA ARG A 74 -5.82 25.08 3.08
C ARG A 74 -5.27 26.50 3.07
N SER A 75 -4.92 27.05 4.23
CA SER A 75 -4.31 28.38 4.35
C SER A 75 -2.92 28.43 3.70
N LEU A 76 -2.09 27.39 3.88
CA LEU A 76 -0.80 27.26 3.21
C LEU A 76 -0.95 27.26 1.69
N ARG A 77 -1.91 26.49 1.16
CA ARG A 77 -2.22 26.43 -0.28
C ARG A 77 -2.74 27.76 -0.84
N ARG A 78 -3.42 28.55 -0.03
CA ARG A 78 -3.88 29.93 -0.37
C ARG A 78 -2.76 30.98 -0.26
N GLY A 79 -1.53 30.58 0.07
CA GLY A 79 -0.39 31.48 0.14
C GLY A 79 -0.24 32.21 1.47
N ARG A 80 -0.80 31.67 2.57
CA ARG A 80 -0.61 32.24 3.93
C ARG A 80 0.87 32.48 4.26
N VAL A 81 1.73 31.59 3.76
CA VAL A 81 3.19 31.73 3.79
C VAL A 81 3.69 31.79 2.35
N ALA A 82 4.32 32.90 1.99
CA ALA A 82 4.79 33.16 0.63
C ALA A 82 5.75 32.06 0.14
N GLY A 83 5.53 31.56 -1.09
CA GLY A 83 6.37 30.53 -1.69
C GLY A 83 6.22 29.11 -1.10
N ARG A 84 5.33 28.89 -0.12
CA ARG A 84 5.17 27.58 0.54
C ARG A 84 3.92 26.80 0.14
N ALA A 85 3.13 27.33 -0.79
CA ALA A 85 1.91 26.68 -1.27
C ALA A 85 2.18 25.26 -1.84
N ALA A 86 3.38 24.98 -2.34
CA ALA A 86 3.74 23.68 -2.92
C ALA A 86 4.36 22.68 -1.92
N VAL A 87 4.61 23.07 -0.66
CA VAL A 87 5.26 22.18 0.32
C VAL A 87 4.40 20.92 0.52
N PRO A 88 4.96 19.70 0.36
CA PRO A 88 4.26 18.46 0.64
C PRO A 88 3.74 18.40 2.07
N VAL A 89 2.48 17.99 2.23
CA VAL A 89 1.85 17.80 3.55
C VAL A 89 1.39 16.36 3.67
N VAL A 90 1.94 15.63 4.66
CA VAL A 90 1.50 14.29 5.04
C VAL A 90 0.67 14.43 6.32
N MET A 91 -0.62 14.10 6.24
CA MET A 91 -1.50 14.19 7.41
C MET A 91 -1.57 12.86 8.14
N LEU A 92 -1.47 12.89 9.47
CA LEU A 92 -1.76 11.78 10.36
C LEU A 92 -3.18 11.95 10.93
N SER A 93 -4.05 10.95 10.78
CA SER A 93 -5.45 11.03 11.21
C SER A 93 -5.89 9.78 11.96
N GLU A 94 -6.76 9.92 12.96
CA GLU A 94 -7.40 8.78 13.63
C GLU A 94 -8.56 8.19 12.81
N ALA A 95 -9.14 8.97 11.90
CA ALA A 95 -10.31 8.57 11.12
C ALA A 95 -9.92 8.00 9.73
N ALA A 96 -10.41 6.80 9.45
CA ALA A 96 -10.30 6.16 8.13
C ALA A 96 -11.56 6.34 7.26
N GLU A 97 -12.53 7.14 7.70
CA GLU A 97 -13.83 7.26 7.03
C GLU A 97 -13.71 7.95 5.66
N PRO A 98 -14.48 7.51 4.64
CA PRO A 98 -14.43 8.09 3.30
C PRO A 98 -14.61 9.61 3.25
N ALA A 99 -15.46 10.15 4.13
CA ALA A 99 -15.72 11.59 4.23
C ALA A 99 -14.49 12.37 4.74
N ALA A 100 -13.81 11.87 5.77
CA ALA A 100 -12.58 12.47 6.30
C ALA A 100 -11.44 12.43 5.26
N VAL A 101 -11.29 11.30 4.55
CA VAL A 101 -10.33 11.17 3.45
C VAL A 101 -10.63 12.14 2.31
N ALA A 102 -11.91 12.32 1.95
CA ALA A 102 -12.32 13.26 0.92
C ALA A 102 -12.05 14.72 1.32
N ALA A 103 -12.35 15.09 2.56
CA ALA A 103 -12.07 16.41 3.11
C ALA A 103 -10.55 16.71 3.15
N ALA A 104 -9.75 15.73 3.55
CA ALA A 104 -8.29 15.80 3.55
C ALA A 104 -7.74 16.08 2.15
N ARG A 105 -8.18 15.30 1.16
CA ARG A 105 -7.81 15.51 -0.26
C ARG A 105 -8.28 16.87 -0.76
N ALA A 106 -9.45 17.31 -0.33
CA ALA A 106 -10.01 18.60 -0.71
C ALA A 106 -9.19 19.79 -0.21
N ALA A 107 -8.59 19.65 0.97
CA ALA A 107 -7.69 20.65 1.57
C ALA A 107 -6.33 20.79 0.86
N GLY A 108 -5.96 19.85 -0.01
CA GLY A 108 -4.67 19.88 -0.72
C GLY A 108 -3.55 19.12 -0.01
N ILE A 109 -3.91 18.12 0.79
CA ILE A 109 -2.98 17.20 1.46
C ILE A 109 -2.32 16.29 0.42
N THR A 110 -1.01 16.08 0.57
CA THR A 110 -0.19 15.27 -0.33
C THR A 110 -0.33 13.79 -0.04
N GLU A 111 -0.26 13.38 1.22
CA GLU A 111 -0.41 11.98 1.63
C GLU A 111 -1.20 11.88 2.94
N LEU A 112 -1.91 10.78 3.13
CA LEU A 112 -2.69 10.53 4.34
C LEU A 112 -2.22 9.23 5.00
N LEU A 113 -2.06 9.27 6.32
CA LEU A 113 -1.66 8.16 7.16
C LEU A 113 -2.65 7.99 8.31
N VAL A 114 -3.26 6.81 8.43
CA VAL A 114 -4.20 6.51 9.51
C VAL A 114 -3.42 6.01 10.73
N LYS A 115 -3.74 6.53 11.92
CA LYS A 115 -3.19 6.10 13.21
C LYS A 115 -3.95 4.84 13.70
N PRO A 116 -3.29 3.86 14.34
CA PRO A 116 -1.86 3.82 14.67
C PRO A 116 -1.00 3.54 13.44
N ALA A 117 0.01 4.38 13.22
CA ALA A 117 0.90 4.26 12.07
C ALA A 117 2.19 3.51 12.46
N SER A 118 2.56 2.48 11.70
CA SER A 118 3.89 1.87 11.82
C SER A 118 4.96 2.82 11.26
N ALA A 119 6.19 2.71 11.79
CA ALA A 119 7.34 3.46 11.26
C ALA A 119 7.52 3.22 9.75
N GLU A 120 7.28 2.00 9.28
CA GLU A 120 7.33 1.65 7.85
C GLU A 120 6.27 2.37 7.01
N SER A 121 5.04 2.51 7.52
CA SER A 121 3.97 3.23 6.83
C SER A 121 4.28 4.72 6.75
N LEU A 122 4.84 5.29 7.81
CA LEU A 122 5.32 6.68 7.83
C LEU A 122 6.46 6.88 6.82
N TYR A 123 7.47 6.00 6.81
CA TYR A 123 8.58 6.02 5.87
C TYR A 123 8.08 6.00 4.42
N ARG A 124 7.15 5.10 4.09
CA ARG A 124 6.59 5.00 2.73
C ARG A 124 5.91 6.30 2.29
N ARG A 125 5.05 6.88 3.14
CA ARG A 125 4.35 8.14 2.83
C ARG A 125 5.30 9.32 2.69
N LEU A 126 6.29 9.42 3.57
CA LEU A 126 7.33 10.44 3.51
C LEU A 126 8.14 10.34 2.21
N ARG A 127 8.56 9.12 1.85
CA ARG A 127 9.25 8.83 0.59
C ARG A 127 8.42 9.27 -0.62
N ASP A 128 7.16 8.83 -0.70
CA ASP A 128 6.31 9.11 -1.86
C ASP A 128 6.06 10.61 -2.04
N ALA A 129 5.88 11.34 -0.93
CA ALA A 129 5.71 12.79 -0.95
C ALA A 129 6.94 13.55 -1.47
N LEU A 130 8.16 13.06 -1.23
CA LEU A 130 9.41 13.74 -1.56
C LEU A 130 10.02 13.33 -2.91
N VAL A 131 9.87 12.05 -3.29
CA VAL A 131 10.48 11.48 -4.50
C VAL A 131 9.57 11.59 -5.72
N ASN A 132 8.25 11.45 -5.53
CA ASN A 132 7.27 11.48 -6.61
C ASN A 132 6.24 12.60 -6.40
N PRO A 133 6.68 13.88 -6.36
CA PRO A 133 5.77 14.99 -6.16
C PRO A 133 4.71 15.03 -7.27
N ARG A 134 3.44 15.01 -6.89
CA ARG A 134 2.33 15.08 -7.85
C ARG A 134 2.29 16.47 -8.51
N PRO A 135 1.85 16.57 -9.78
CA PRO A 135 1.54 17.85 -10.42
C PRO A 135 0.59 18.66 -9.55
N PHE A 136 0.89 19.94 -9.33
CA PHE A 136 -0.02 20.82 -8.60
C PHE A 136 -1.09 21.33 -9.56
N VAL A 137 -2.31 21.46 -9.03
CA VAL A 137 -3.42 22.13 -9.72
C VAL A 137 -3.70 23.39 -8.94
N ALA A 138 -3.69 24.53 -9.64
CA ALA A 138 -4.17 25.80 -9.12
C ALA A 138 -5.41 26.19 -9.94
N ALA A 139 -6.55 26.19 -9.27
CA ALA A 139 -7.84 26.62 -9.79
C ALA A 139 -8.50 27.52 -8.72
N GLU A 140 -9.51 28.29 -9.13
CA GLU A 140 -10.21 29.24 -8.26
C GLU A 140 -10.71 28.60 -6.95
N SER A 141 -11.17 27.36 -7.00
CA SER A 141 -11.71 26.61 -5.84
C SER A 141 -10.74 25.59 -5.24
N TYR A 142 -9.54 25.41 -5.80
CA TYR A 142 -8.59 24.41 -5.32
C TYR A 142 -7.14 24.73 -5.68
N VAL A 143 -6.28 24.72 -4.68
CA VAL A 143 -4.82 24.72 -4.85
C VAL A 143 -4.26 23.51 -4.13
N GLY A 144 -3.59 22.61 -4.86
CA GLY A 144 -3.01 21.42 -4.24
C GLY A 144 -2.58 20.33 -5.24
N PRO A 145 -2.06 19.20 -4.74
CA PRO A 145 -1.61 18.10 -5.57
C PRO A 145 -2.78 17.48 -6.34
N CYS A 146 -2.56 17.12 -7.61
CA CYS A 146 -3.58 16.56 -8.48
C CYS A 146 -4.32 15.40 -7.79
N ARG A 147 -5.63 15.57 -7.54
CA ARG A 147 -6.48 14.60 -6.83
C ARG A 147 -6.71 13.31 -7.63
N ARG A 148 -6.44 13.32 -8.94
CA ARG A 148 -6.38 12.12 -9.77
C ARG A 148 -5.06 11.39 -9.47
N THR A 149 -5.09 10.45 -8.53
CA THR A 149 -4.14 9.33 -8.56
C THR A 149 -4.39 8.52 -9.82
N VAL A 150 -3.33 8.03 -10.45
CA VAL A 150 -3.30 7.22 -11.68
C VAL A 150 -4.63 6.47 -11.95
N ALA A 151 -5.25 6.81 -13.09
CA ALA A 151 -6.34 6.10 -13.77
C ALA A 151 -7.66 5.83 -13.00
N LEU A 152 -8.38 6.88 -12.58
CA LEU A 152 -9.84 6.81 -12.48
C LEU A 152 -10.43 7.78 -13.51
N VAL A 153 -11.00 7.22 -14.59
CA VAL A 153 -11.94 7.95 -15.44
C VAL A 153 -13.14 8.30 -14.54
N PRO A 154 -13.52 9.58 -14.40
CA PRO A 154 -14.75 9.94 -13.72
C PRO A 154 -15.91 9.11 -14.30
N PRO A 155 -16.88 8.64 -13.49
CA PRO A 155 -17.97 7.78 -13.96
C PRO A 155 -18.78 8.39 -15.12
N ASP A 156 -18.66 9.69 -15.37
CA ASP A 156 -19.29 10.44 -16.45
C ASP A 156 -18.45 10.64 -17.73
N GLN A 157 -17.26 10.05 -17.85
CA GLN A 157 -16.38 10.07 -19.05
C GLN A 157 -15.98 11.45 -19.61
N GLY A 158 -16.34 12.56 -18.98
CA GLY A 158 -15.99 13.92 -19.42
C GLY A 158 -14.67 14.42 -18.82
N GLU A 159 -13.75 14.90 -19.66
CA GLU A 159 -12.62 15.71 -19.20
C GLU A 159 -13.15 17.07 -18.73
N ARG A 160 -13.28 17.25 -17.40
CA ARG A 160 -13.76 18.50 -16.80
C ARG A 160 -12.66 19.57 -16.67
N ARG A 161 -11.43 19.30 -17.11
CA ARG A 161 -10.34 20.28 -17.11
C ARG A 161 -10.58 21.32 -18.21
N THR A 162 -10.61 22.58 -17.82
CA THR A 162 -10.51 23.71 -18.75
C THR A 162 -9.06 24.05 -19.11
N SER A 163 -8.08 23.48 -18.39
CA SER A 163 -6.64 23.69 -18.61
C SER A 163 -5.80 22.52 -18.08
N PRO A 164 -4.61 22.26 -18.65
CA PRO A 164 -3.70 21.21 -18.17
C PRO A 164 -3.15 21.51 -16.76
N PRO A 165 -2.84 20.49 -15.94
CA PRO A 165 -2.24 20.68 -14.61
C PRO A 165 -0.86 21.35 -14.71
N LEU A 166 -0.45 22.08 -13.67
CA LEU A 166 0.88 22.69 -13.62
C LEU A 166 1.95 21.60 -13.57
N PRO A 167 3.17 21.87 -14.09
CA PRO A 167 4.28 20.94 -13.98
C PRO A 167 4.51 20.52 -12.52
N ALA A 168 4.80 19.23 -12.31
CA ALA A 168 5.21 18.78 -10.99
C ALA A 168 6.51 19.51 -10.56
N PRO A 169 6.62 19.95 -9.30
CA PRO A 169 7.89 20.50 -8.81
C PRO A 169 8.98 19.41 -8.88
N PRO A 170 10.25 19.80 -9.07
CA PRO A 170 11.35 18.84 -9.09
C PRO A 170 11.41 18.06 -7.75
N PRO A 171 11.82 16.78 -7.76
CA PRO A 171 11.98 16.00 -6.54
C PRO A 171 12.99 16.68 -5.60
N LEU A 172 12.63 16.76 -4.32
CA LEU A 172 13.44 17.46 -3.31
C LEU A 172 14.64 16.65 -2.85
N VAL A 173 14.57 15.32 -2.99
CA VAL A 173 15.70 14.43 -2.71
C VAL A 173 16.27 13.94 -4.03
N ALA A 174 17.58 14.17 -4.22
CA ALA A 174 18.31 13.67 -5.37
C ALA A 174 18.23 12.16 -5.39
N VAL A 175 17.52 11.63 -6.38
CA VAL A 175 17.50 10.20 -6.63
C VAL A 175 18.88 9.84 -7.22
N PRO A 176 19.64 8.87 -6.64
CA PRO A 176 21.02 8.61 -7.08
C PRO A 176 21.13 8.38 -8.60
N PRO A 177 22.21 8.82 -9.28
CA PRO A 177 22.42 8.55 -10.70
C PRO A 177 22.44 7.03 -10.96
N GLY A 178 21.55 6.55 -11.83
CA GLY A 178 21.23 5.11 -12.02
C GLY A 178 19.86 4.71 -11.47
N VAL A 179 19.34 5.48 -10.51
CA VAL A 179 17.98 5.36 -9.99
C VAL A 179 17.03 6.27 -10.78
N ALA A 180 17.48 7.44 -11.24
CA ALA A 180 16.72 8.27 -12.19
C ALA A 180 16.47 7.56 -13.55
N HIS A 181 17.42 6.74 -14.01
CA HIS A 181 17.26 5.92 -15.22
C HIS A 181 16.27 4.75 -15.03
N SER A 182 16.04 4.29 -13.80
CA SER A 182 15.01 3.30 -13.49
C SER A 182 13.67 3.92 -13.08
N MET A 183 13.66 5.17 -12.59
CA MET A 183 12.47 5.93 -12.20
C MET A 183 11.83 6.70 -13.36
N VAL A 184 12.61 7.29 -14.27
CA VAL A 184 12.08 7.87 -15.52
C VAL A 184 11.71 6.76 -16.50
N ARG A 185 12.46 5.64 -16.56
CA ARG A 185 11.95 4.42 -17.22
C ARG A 185 10.77 3.79 -16.49
N ARG A 186 10.62 3.89 -15.16
CA ARG A 186 9.40 3.44 -14.46
C ARG A 186 8.22 4.36 -14.72
N ALA A 187 8.38 5.68 -14.71
CA ALA A 187 7.30 6.63 -14.94
C ALA A 187 6.93 6.72 -16.42
N GLN A 188 7.89 6.61 -17.34
CA GLN A 188 7.65 6.50 -18.78
C GLN A 188 7.25 5.08 -19.18
N ALA A 189 7.73 4.01 -18.52
CA ALA A 189 7.12 2.69 -18.69
C ALA A 189 5.74 2.65 -18.06
N GLU A 190 5.46 3.19 -16.89
CA GLU A 190 4.11 3.25 -16.30
C GLU A 190 3.16 4.11 -17.15
N ALA A 191 3.65 5.18 -17.77
CA ALA A 191 2.88 6.02 -18.70
C ALA A 191 2.77 5.45 -20.14
N GLN A 192 3.76 4.70 -20.64
CA GLN A 192 3.73 4.02 -21.94
C GLN A 192 3.09 2.61 -21.86
N LEU A 193 3.14 1.94 -20.70
CA LEU A 193 2.40 0.73 -20.33
C LEU A 193 0.92 1.05 -20.12
N ALA A 194 0.58 2.27 -19.70
CA ALA A 194 -0.80 2.75 -19.68
C ALA A 194 -1.39 2.92 -21.09
N ASP A 195 -0.57 3.03 -22.13
CA ASP A 195 -1.04 3.33 -23.50
C ASP A 195 -0.73 2.24 -24.53
N ARG A 196 0.13 1.24 -24.23
CA ARG A 196 0.54 0.24 -25.25
C ARG A 196 0.66 -1.24 -24.87
N GLN A 197 0.37 -1.71 -23.66
CA GLN A 197 0.37 -3.15 -23.38
C GLN A 197 -0.75 -3.61 -22.43
N ASP A 198 -1.85 -4.02 -23.07
CA ASP A 198 -2.66 -5.22 -22.79
C ASP A 198 -2.65 -5.81 -21.35
N GLY A 199 -3.70 -5.49 -20.59
CA GLY A 199 -4.47 -6.52 -19.87
C GLY A 199 -4.07 -7.01 -18.46
N SER A 200 -2.81 -7.01 -18.00
CA SER A 200 -2.43 -7.97 -16.93
C SER A 200 -1.98 -7.48 -15.55
N ASP A 201 -1.96 -6.18 -15.23
CA ASP A 201 -1.54 -5.72 -13.86
C ASP A 201 -2.58 -4.81 -13.18
N ARG A 202 -3.86 -5.09 -13.44
CA ARG A 202 -4.96 -4.56 -12.61
C ARG A 202 -4.86 -5.21 -11.23
N ILE A 203 -5.12 -4.44 -10.17
CA ILE A 203 -5.67 -5.01 -8.94
C ILE A 203 -6.97 -5.69 -9.35
N LEU A 204 -6.91 -7.01 -9.54
CA LEU A 204 -8.01 -7.79 -10.08
C LEU A 204 -8.81 -8.36 -8.91
N TYR A 205 -9.95 -7.72 -8.66
CA TYR A 205 -10.99 -8.36 -7.88
C TYR A 205 -11.52 -9.55 -8.67
N ARG A 206 -11.47 -10.72 -8.05
CA ARG A 206 -12.08 -11.95 -8.56
C ARG A 206 -13.30 -12.25 -7.72
N HIS A 207 -14.41 -12.48 -8.40
CA HIS A 207 -15.66 -12.84 -7.77
C HIS A 207 -15.96 -14.29 -8.13
N PHE A 208 -16.19 -15.11 -7.11
CA PHE A 208 -16.52 -16.52 -7.24
C PHE A 208 -17.88 -16.76 -6.60
N LYS A 209 -18.71 -17.55 -7.26
CA LYS A 209 -19.99 -18.01 -6.71
C LYS A 209 -19.81 -19.16 -5.74
N ALA A 210 -20.75 -19.31 -4.82
CA ALA A 210 -20.79 -20.47 -3.94
C ALA A 210 -20.66 -21.79 -4.74
N GLY A 211 -19.72 -22.65 -4.35
CA GLY A 211 -19.39 -23.92 -5.02
C GLY A 211 -18.38 -23.82 -6.17
N GLU A 212 -18.07 -22.61 -6.65
CA GLU A 212 -17.16 -22.40 -7.78
C GLU A 212 -15.72 -22.81 -7.44
N SER A 213 -15.05 -23.50 -8.37
CA SER A 213 -13.64 -23.85 -8.22
C SER A 213 -12.77 -22.66 -8.59
N ILE A 214 -11.86 -22.29 -7.68
CA ILE A 214 -10.93 -21.19 -7.86
C ILE A 214 -9.66 -21.69 -8.57
N PHE A 215 -9.15 -22.84 -8.15
CA PHE A 215 -8.12 -23.59 -8.86
C PHE A 215 -8.13 -25.06 -8.42
N ALA A 216 -7.62 -25.92 -9.28
CA ALA A 216 -7.46 -27.35 -9.02
C ALA A 216 -6.11 -27.67 -8.34
N GLU A 217 -6.06 -28.81 -7.66
CA GLU A 217 -4.81 -29.41 -7.21
C GLU A 217 -3.89 -29.71 -8.42
N GLY A 218 -2.58 -29.56 -8.24
CA GLY A 218 -1.59 -29.83 -9.28
C GLY A 218 -1.54 -28.79 -10.41
N ALA A 219 -2.44 -27.82 -10.44
CA ALA A 219 -2.38 -26.71 -11.40
C ALA A 219 -1.12 -25.86 -11.17
N PRO A 220 -0.59 -25.17 -12.20
CA PRO A 220 0.39 -24.13 -12.00
C PRO A 220 -0.20 -22.97 -11.17
N GLY A 221 0.66 -22.28 -10.42
CA GLY A 221 0.28 -21.15 -9.57
C GLY A 221 0.83 -19.83 -10.08
N ASP A 222 -0.03 -19.02 -10.70
CA ASP A 222 0.34 -17.68 -11.21
C ASP A 222 -0.32 -16.54 -10.42
N GLU A 223 -1.29 -16.84 -9.55
CA GLU A 223 -1.96 -15.87 -8.68
C GLU A 223 -2.14 -16.43 -7.25
N ALA A 224 -2.03 -15.60 -6.23
CA ALA A 224 -2.50 -15.88 -4.87
C ALA A 224 -3.68 -14.96 -4.53
N TYR A 225 -4.43 -15.29 -3.49
CA TYR A 225 -5.68 -14.60 -3.20
C TYR A 225 -5.76 -14.17 -1.75
N VAL A 226 -6.15 -12.92 -1.53
CA VAL A 226 -6.58 -12.43 -0.20
C VAL A 226 -8.11 -12.34 -0.22
N ILE A 227 -8.76 -13.00 0.73
CA ILE A 227 -10.22 -12.98 0.81
C ILE A 227 -10.65 -11.63 1.41
N GLN A 228 -11.44 -10.85 0.67
CA GLN A 228 -12.08 -9.66 1.23
C GLN A 228 -13.39 -10.00 1.93
N ARG A 229 -14.17 -10.89 1.32
CA ARG A 229 -15.47 -11.37 1.81
C ARG A 229 -15.70 -12.78 1.29
N GLY A 230 -16.27 -13.64 2.12
CA GLY A 230 -16.56 -15.03 1.77
C GLY A 230 -15.70 -16.02 2.55
N ARG A 231 -15.81 -17.30 2.16
CA ARG A 231 -15.00 -18.40 2.69
C ARG A 231 -14.62 -19.37 1.57
N VAL A 232 -13.39 -19.89 1.64
CA VAL A 232 -12.83 -20.82 0.66
C VAL A 232 -12.41 -22.11 1.36
N ALA A 233 -12.84 -23.25 0.83
CA ALA A 233 -12.36 -24.56 1.25
C ALA A 233 -11.06 -24.90 0.51
N ILE A 234 -10.10 -25.45 1.25
CA ILE A 234 -8.87 -26.04 0.69
C ILE A 234 -9.00 -27.55 0.79
N GLU A 235 -8.94 -28.25 -0.34
CA GLU A 235 -9.30 -29.66 -0.45
C GLU A 235 -8.26 -30.41 -1.30
N LYS A 236 -7.97 -31.66 -0.91
CA LYS A 236 -7.08 -32.55 -1.66
C LYS A 236 -7.85 -33.77 -2.13
N GLU A 237 -7.56 -34.27 -3.32
CA GLU A 237 -8.20 -35.50 -3.81
C GLU A 237 -7.43 -36.74 -3.35
N VAL A 238 -8.13 -37.72 -2.78
CA VAL A 238 -7.58 -39.02 -2.42
C VAL A 238 -8.53 -40.10 -2.90
N GLY A 239 -8.08 -40.95 -3.82
CA GLY A 239 -8.90 -42.04 -4.36
C GLY A 239 -10.20 -41.57 -5.01
N GLY A 240 -10.19 -40.43 -5.69
CA GLY A 240 -11.39 -39.86 -6.34
C GLY A 240 -12.32 -39.07 -5.42
N GLN A 241 -11.95 -38.87 -4.14
CA GLN A 241 -12.79 -38.20 -3.14
C GLN A 241 -12.10 -36.97 -2.55
N PRO A 242 -12.81 -35.83 -2.37
CA PRO A 242 -12.24 -34.65 -1.76
C PRO A 242 -12.08 -34.82 -0.25
N VAL A 243 -10.86 -34.60 0.25
CA VAL A 243 -10.52 -34.50 1.67
C VAL A 243 -10.25 -33.04 1.99
N ARG A 244 -11.12 -32.43 2.82
CA ARG A 244 -10.93 -31.04 3.24
C ARG A 244 -9.74 -30.92 4.17
N LEU A 245 -8.80 -30.03 3.85
CA LEU A 245 -7.63 -29.70 4.66
C LEU A 245 -7.97 -28.64 5.69
N GLY A 246 -8.70 -27.61 5.27
CA GLY A 246 -9.16 -26.51 6.11
C GLY A 246 -10.01 -25.51 5.32
N GLU A 247 -10.35 -24.41 5.97
CA GLU A 247 -11.12 -23.31 5.40
C GLU A 247 -10.40 -21.99 5.66
N VAL A 248 -10.45 -21.08 4.69
CA VAL A 248 -9.87 -19.74 4.78
C VAL A 248 -11.01 -18.73 4.71
N ALA A 249 -11.05 -17.82 5.67
CA ALA A 249 -12.07 -16.77 5.78
C ALA A 249 -11.52 -15.40 5.39
N ALA A 250 -12.35 -14.35 5.49
CA ALA A 250 -11.96 -12.97 5.21
C ALA A 250 -10.67 -12.55 5.94
N ALA A 251 -9.87 -11.72 5.27
CA ALA A 251 -8.48 -11.36 5.59
C ALA A 251 -7.45 -12.50 5.50
N GLY A 252 -7.88 -13.75 5.33
CA GLY A 252 -7.00 -14.88 5.07
C GLY A 252 -6.43 -14.89 3.65
N VAL A 253 -5.25 -15.50 3.51
CA VAL A 253 -4.55 -15.68 2.24
C VAL A 253 -4.55 -17.15 1.86
N PHE A 254 -4.71 -17.45 0.57
CA PHE A 254 -4.56 -18.80 0.06
C PHE A 254 -3.95 -18.80 -1.35
N GLY A 255 -3.30 -19.91 -1.69
CA GLY A 255 -2.64 -20.08 -2.98
C GLY A 255 -1.30 -19.34 -3.09
N GLU A 256 -0.71 -18.94 -1.98
CA GLU A 256 0.59 -18.26 -1.91
C GLU A 256 1.77 -19.18 -2.18
N MET A 257 1.70 -20.44 -1.75
CA MET A 257 2.85 -21.36 -1.74
C MET A 257 3.47 -21.52 -3.12
N ALA A 258 2.64 -21.84 -4.13
CA ALA A 258 3.07 -22.07 -5.51
C ALA A 258 3.73 -20.86 -6.19
N LEU A 259 3.48 -19.65 -5.67
CA LEU A 259 4.12 -18.43 -6.19
C LEU A 259 5.52 -18.24 -5.60
N ILE A 260 5.76 -18.76 -4.38
CA ILE A 260 7.01 -18.59 -3.66
C ILE A 260 8.00 -19.68 -4.05
N ASP A 261 7.61 -20.95 -3.94
CA ASP A 261 8.48 -22.11 -4.20
C ASP A 261 8.46 -22.58 -5.67
N GLY A 262 7.49 -22.12 -6.46
CA GLY A 262 7.32 -22.51 -7.87
C GLY A 262 6.74 -23.91 -8.08
N GLU A 263 6.44 -24.65 -7.01
CA GLU A 263 5.83 -25.98 -7.07
C GLU A 263 4.33 -25.89 -7.41
N PRO A 264 3.73 -26.91 -8.05
CA PRO A 264 2.30 -26.92 -8.35
C PRO A 264 1.40 -26.74 -7.12
N ARG A 265 0.12 -26.37 -7.33
CA ARG A 265 -0.88 -26.22 -6.27
C ARG A 265 -0.93 -27.47 -5.40
N MET A 266 -0.65 -27.31 -4.11
CA MET A 266 -0.67 -28.42 -3.13
C MET A 266 -2.07 -29.04 -2.97
N ALA A 267 -3.11 -28.23 -3.16
CA ALA A 267 -4.50 -28.56 -2.94
C ALA A 267 -5.40 -27.70 -3.86
N ALA A 268 -6.62 -28.13 -4.08
CA ALA A 268 -7.66 -27.37 -4.76
C ALA A 268 -8.26 -26.31 -3.81
N ALA A 269 -8.74 -25.21 -4.40
CA ALA A 269 -9.50 -24.19 -3.69
C ALA A 269 -10.90 -24.05 -4.28
N ARG A 270 -11.92 -24.00 -3.43
CA ARG A 270 -13.32 -23.86 -3.81
C ARG A 270 -14.04 -22.85 -2.93
N ALA A 271 -14.80 -21.94 -3.54
CA ALA A 271 -15.64 -21.01 -2.80
C ALA A 271 -16.76 -21.78 -2.07
N ILE A 272 -16.89 -21.59 -0.76
CA ILE A 272 -17.98 -22.20 0.04
C ILE A 272 -19.25 -21.35 -0.11
N GLU A 273 -19.08 -20.04 -0.17
CA GLU A 273 -20.12 -19.04 -0.38
C GLU A 273 -19.64 -18.02 -1.42
N ASP A 274 -20.52 -17.10 -1.85
CA ASP A 274 -20.13 -16.00 -2.76
C ASP A 274 -18.92 -15.25 -2.17
N THR A 275 -17.80 -15.32 -2.87
CA THR A 275 -16.48 -14.92 -2.37
C THR A 275 -15.87 -13.87 -3.28
N THR A 276 -15.35 -12.80 -2.69
CA THR A 276 -14.59 -11.76 -3.38
C THR A 276 -13.15 -11.78 -2.90
N CYS A 277 -12.23 -11.96 -3.83
CA CYS A 277 -10.80 -12.03 -3.58
C CYS A 277 -10.07 -10.88 -4.27
N LEU A 278 -9.02 -10.40 -3.61
CA LEU A 278 -7.95 -9.64 -4.27
C LEU A 278 -6.94 -10.65 -4.82
N ALA A 279 -6.76 -10.69 -6.15
CA ALA A 279 -5.73 -11.50 -6.79
C ALA A 279 -4.37 -10.78 -6.75
N ILE A 280 -3.34 -11.50 -6.34
CA ILE A 280 -1.94 -11.07 -6.30
C ILE A 280 -1.18 -11.91 -7.33
N SER A 281 -0.67 -11.28 -8.39
CA SER A 281 0.07 -11.98 -9.43
C SER A 281 1.44 -12.48 -8.93
N LYS A 282 1.93 -13.56 -9.52
CA LYS A 282 3.29 -14.09 -9.29
C LYS A 282 4.35 -13.03 -9.55
N ALA A 283 4.16 -12.21 -10.58
CA ALA A 283 5.05 -11.10 -10.90
C ALA A 283 5.09 -10.07 -9.76
N ALA A 284 3.92 -9.67 -9.24
CA ALA A 284 3.81 -8.74 -8.12
C ALA A 284 4.46 -9.30 -6.84
N LEU A 285 4.21 -10.57 -6.50
CA LEU A 285 4.80 -11.20 -5.31
C LEU A 285 6.31 -11.39 -5.45
N LYS A 286 6.80 -11.89 -6.59
CA LYS A 286 8.23 -12.08 -6.86
C LYS A 286 9.00 -10.75 -6.80
N ALA A 287 8.37 -9.66 -7.28
CA ALA A 287 8.95 -8.32 -7.17
C ALA A 287 9.13 -7.86 -5.71
N GLN A 288 8.33 -8.37 -4.76
CA GLN A 288 8.51 -8.13 -3.32
C GLN A 288 9.54 -9.08 -2.70
N LEU A 289 9.47 -10.38 -2.99
CA LEU A 289 10.43 -11.37 -2.49
C LEU A 289 11.87 -11.04 -2.88
N ASN A 290 12.10 -10.58 -4.11
CA ASN A 290 13.42 -10.13 -4.58
C ASN A 290 13.97 -8.92 -3.80
N ARG A 291 13.15 -8.25 -2.98
CA ARG A 291 13.57 -7.13 -2.14
C ARG A 291 13.84 -7.54 -0.69
N THR A 292 13.46 -8.75 -0.31
CA THR A 292 13.59 -9.34 1.01
C THR A 292 15.01 -9.90 1.22
N PRO A 293 15.61 -9.80 2.42
CA PRO A 293 16.92 -10.41 2.70
C PRO A 293 16.93 -11.93 2.49
N ASP A 294 18.03 -12.47 1.95
CA ASP A 294 18.15 -13.91 1.60
C ASP A 294 17.85 -14.86 2.76
N LEU A 295 18.25 -14.49 3.98
CA LEU A 295 17.97 -15.30 5.18
C LEU A 295 16.46 -15.45 5.43
N VAL A 296 15.68 -14.41 5.16
CA VAL A 296 14.21 -14.46 5.33
C VAL A 296 13.58 -15.32 4.24
N ILE A 297 14.08 -15.24 3.00
CA ILE A 297 13.65 -16.13 1.91
C ILE A 297 13.94 -17.58 2.28
N LEU A 298 15.14 -17.88 2.77
CA LEU A 298 15.52 -19.23 3.21
C LEU A 298 14.60 -19.78 4.30
N VAL A 299 14.27 -18.96 5.31
CA VAL A 299 13.32 -19.34 6.37
C VAL A 299 11.93 -19.62 5.77
N VAL A 300 11.44 -18.75 4.87
CA VAL A 300 10.14 -18.92 4.21
C VAL A 300 10.11 -20.20 3.37
N GLU A 301 11.13 -20.47 2.56
CA GLU A 301 11.23 -21.69 1.75
C GLU A 301 11.23 -22.95 2.63
N THR A 302 11.95 -22.92 3.76
CA THR A 302 12.00 -24.03 4.72
C THR A 302 10.61 -24.27 5.34
N LEU A 303 9.94 -23.21 5.80
CA LEU A 303 8.59 -23.31 6.36
C LEU A 303 7.58 -23.83 5.33
N LEU A 304 7.67 -23.37 4.08
CA LEU A 304 6.80 -23.86 3.01
C LEU A 304 7.02 -25.34 2.73
N HIS A 305 8.27 -25.80 2.71
CA HIS A 305 8.59 -27.22 2.56
C HIS A 305 7.93 -28.07 3.66
N ASP A 306 8.06 -27.63 4.92
CA ASP A 306 7.48 -28.30 6.08
C ASP A 306 5.95 -28.29 6.06
N ILE A 307 5.33 -27.16 5.71
CA ILE A 307 3.87 -27.04 5.57
C ILE A 307 3.36 -27.99 4.48
N ARG A 308 4.05 -28.09 3.33
CA ARG A 308 3.66 -29.06 2.28
C ARG A 308 3.77 -30.49 2.75
N LYS A 309 4.83 -30.82 3.51
CA LYS A 309 5.01 -32.15 4.09
C LYS A 309 3.89 -32.48 5.07
N MET A 310 3.62 -31.60 6.03
CA MET A 310 2.52 -31.73 6.99
C MET A 310 1.17 -31.87 6.29
N GLY A 311 0.93 -31.09 5.23
CA GLY A 311 -0.30 -31.17 4.43
C GLY A 311 -0.51 -32.55 3.80
N ARG A 312 0.54 -33.19 3.29
CA ARG A 312 0.47 -34.56 2.75
C ARG A 312 0.19 -35.59 3.85
N GLU A 313 0.89 -35.51 4.97
CA GLU A 313 0.72 -36.43 6.11
C GLU A 313 -0.69 -36.32 6.71
N LEU A 314 -1.22 -35.10 6.84
CA LEU A 314 -2.59 -34.87 7.34
C LEU A 314 -3.65 -35.53 6.45
N VAL A 315 -3.42 -35.54 5.14
CA VAL A 315 -4.33 -36.18 4.16
C VAL A 315 -4.31 -37.69 4.32
N GLU A 316 -3.13 -38.29 4.45
CA GLU A 316 -3.00 -39.73 4.70
C GLU A 316 -3.59 -40.16 6.04
N ALA A 317 -3.46 -39.32 7.08
CA ALA A 317 -4.06 -39.58 8.39
C ALA A 317 -5.59 -39.51 8.31
N ARG A 318 -6.14 -38.48 7.66
CA ARG A 318 -7.60 -38.31 7.49
C ARG A 318 -8.23 -39.38 6.60
N SER A 319 -7.53 -39.84 5.55
CA SER A 319 -8.03 -40.93 4.69
C SER A 319 -8.08 -42.26 5.44
N ARG A 320 -7.06 -42.60 6.24
CA ARG A 320 -7.03 -43.81 7.09
C ARG A 320 -8.16 -43.85 8.13
N ILE A 321 -8.45 -42.71 8.77
CA ILE A 321 -9.55 -42.60 9.74
C ILE A 321 -10.91 -42.82 9.07
N ARG A 322 -11.08 -42.32 7.84
CA ARG A 322 -12.33 -42.48 7.08
C ARG A 322 -12.55 -43.92 6.63
N VAL A 323 -11.54 -44.59 6.07
CA VAL A 323 -11.64 -46.00 5.64
C VAL A 323 -11.99 -46.93 6.82
N ARG A 324 -11.43 -46.67 8.02
CA ARG A 324 -11.81 -47.42 9.23
C ARG A 324 -13.25 -47.21 9.70
N ARG A 325 -13.87 -46.08 9.35
CA ARG A 325 -15.29 -45.80 9.66
C ARG A 325 -16.26 -46.39 8.64
N GLU A 326 -15.82 -46.55 7.39
CA GLU A 326 -16.66 -47.09 6.30
C GLU A 326 -16.52 -48.62 6.14
N GLY A 327 -15.43 -49.23 6.62
CA GLY A 327 -15.19 -50.68 6.56
C GLY A 327 -15.41 -51.44 7.88
N GLY A 328 -16.15 -50.85 8.83
CA GLY A 328 -16.52 -51.47 10.10
C GLY A 328 -18.01 -51.79 10.12
N ASP A 329 -18.38 -52.90 9.50
CA ASP A 329 -19.64 -53.64 9.68
C ASP A 329 -19.28 -55.12 9.91
#